data_AF-A0A6L7LC78-F1
#
_entry.id   AF-A0A6L7LC78-F1
#
_cell.length_a   1.000
_cell.length_b   1.000
_cell.length_c   1.000
_cell.angle_alpha   90.00
_cell.angle_beta   90.00
_cell.angle_gamma   90.00
#
_symmetry.space_group_name_H-M   'P 1'
#
loop_
_entity.id
_entity.type
_entity.pdbx_description
1 polymer ?
#
loop_
_entity_poly.entity_id
_entity_poly.type
_entity_poly.pdbx_seq_one_letter_code
_entity_poly.pdbx_strand_id
1 'polypeptide(L)'
;METRLRNAVIPPLTFAGVSLGNMVAGSITTEMVFAWPGLGLLAIQSTLKADYPVLQGVVIIFTLLYIAVALLVDILYACLDPRIRYA
;
A
#
# COMPACT_ATOMS: atom_id res chain seq x y z
N MET A 1 -21.98 18.95 -15.21
CA MET A 1 -22.10 18.14 -13.97
C MET A 1 -20.94 17.11 -13.89
N GLU A 2 -19.75 17.46 -14.36
CA GLU A 2 -18.70 16.50 -14.75
C GLU A 2 -17.53 16.39 -13.74
N THR A 3 -17.45 17.32 -12.77
CA THR A 3 -16.35 17.40 -11.80
C THR A 3 -16.49 16.47 -10.59
N ARG A 4 -17.65 15.81 -10.38
CA ARG A 4 -17.88 14.95 -9.20
C ARG A 4 -17.27 13.55 -9.35
N LEU A 5 -17.11 13.04 -10.58
CA LEU A 5 -16.56 11.71 -10.84
C LEU A 5 -15.04 11.66 -10.61
N ARG A 6 -14.29 12.68 -11.05
CA ARG A 6 -12.84 12.78 -10.77
C ARG A 6 -12.51 12.91 -9.28
N ASN A 7 -13.40 13.51 -8.50
CA ASN A 7 -13.22 13.72 -7.06
C ASN A 7 -13.74 12.55 -6.20
N ALA A 8 -14.47 11.58 -6.78
CA ALA A 8 -14.98 10.40 -6.09
C ALA A 8 -13.96 9.25 -6.00
N VAL A 9 -12.90 9.31 -6.81
CA VAL A 9 -11.80 8.31 -6.83
C VAL A 9 -10.74 8.60 -5.74
N ILE A 10 -10.63 9.85 -5.30
CA ILE A 10 -9.64 10.29 -4.29
C ILE A 10 -9.93 9.73 -2.89
N PRO A 11 -11.18 9.76 -2.37
CA PRO A 11 -11.47 9.29 -1.02
C PRO A 11 -11.19 7.79 -0.80
N PRO A 12 -11.59 6.87 -1.71
CA PRO A 12 -11.31 5.46 -1.49
C PRO A 12 -9.85 5.07 -1.64
N LEU A 13 -9.12 5.71 -2.56
CA LEU A 13 -7.67 5.50 -2.69
C LEU A 13 -6.95 5.93 -1.41
N THR A 14 -7.37 7.04 -0.81
CA THR A 14 -6.85 7.53 0.47
C THR A 14 -7.19 6.55 1.60
N PHE A 15 -8.42 6.04 1.64
CA PHE A 15 -8.88 5.11 2.69
C PHE A 15 -8.19 3.73 2.59
N ALA A 16 -7.98 3.24 1.37
CA ALA A 16 -7.21 2.03 1.10
C ALA A 16 -5.74 2.20 1.51
N GLY A 17 -5.11 3.33 1.16
CA GLY A 17 -3.75 3.65 1.58
C GLY A 17 -3.57 3.68 3.10
N VAL A 18 -4.51 4.29 3.82
CA VAL A 18 -4.50 4.31 5.30
C VAL A 18 -4.71 2.91 5.88
N SER A 19 -5.64 2.12 5.33
CA SER A 19 -5.87 0.74 5.79
C SER A 19 -4.65 -0.16 5.58
N LEU A 20 -4.00 -0.06 4.42
CA LEU A 20 -2.76 -0.78 4.14
C LEU A 20 -1.63 -0.34 5.07
N GLY A 21 -1.50 0.96 5.32
CA GLY A 21 -0.54 1.48 6.30
C GLY A 21 -0.75 0.89 7.70
N ASN A 22 -2.00 0.79 8.15
CA ASN A 22 -2.34 0.15 9.43
C ASN A 22 -2.03 -1.35 9.44
N MET A 23 -2.27 -2.08 8.34
CA MET A 23 -1.93 -3.50 8.24
C MET A 23 -0.41 -3.73 8.28
N VAL A 24 0.37 -2.90 7.58
CA VAL A 24 1.83 -2.95 7.61
C VAL A 24 2.37 -2.63 9.01
N ALA A 25 1.84 -1.60 9.67
CA ALA A 25 2.22 -1.25 11.04
C ALA A 25 1.90 -2.39 12.04
N GLY A 26 0.76 -3.04 11.87
CA GLY A 26 0.40 -4.25 12.63
C GLY A 26 1.36 -5.41 12.36
N SER A 27 1.74 -5.65 11.10
CA SER A 27 2.72 -6.68 10.71
C SER A 27 4.06 -6.48 11.40
N ILE A 28 4.59 -5.25 11.41
CA ILE A 28 5.87 -4.93 12.06
C ILE A 28 5.80 -5.23 13.56
N THR A 29 4.68 -4.90 14.21
CA THR A 29 4.48 -5.18 15.63
C THR A 29 4.48 -6.69 15.89
N THR A 30 3.83 -7.48 15.03
CA THR A 30 3.87 -8.95 15.15
C THR A 30 5.24 -9.55 14.87
N GLU A 31 6.02 -9.00 13.92
CA GLU A 31 7.40 -9.40 13.64
C GLU A 31 8.31 -9.18 14.85
N MET A 32 8.17 -8.02 15.52
CA MET A 32 8.92 -7.70 16.74
C MET A 32 8.53 -8.60 17.93
N VAL A 33 7.23 -8.81 18.14
CA VAL A 33 6.73 -9.60 19.28
C VAL A 33 7.12 -11.08 19.17
N PHE A 34 7.09 -11.64 17.97
CA PHE A 34 7.42 -13.06 17.73
C PHE A 34 8.87 -13.30 17.28
N ALA A 35 9.71 -12.26 17.21
CA ALA A 35 11.09 -12.31 16.71
C ALA A 35 11.23 -13.01 15.34
N TRP A 36 10.21 -12.90 14.49
CA TRP A 36 10.20 -13.55 13.18
C TRP A 36 10.88 -12.61 12.17
N PRO A 37 11.91 -13.06 11.41
CA PRO A 37 12.66 -12.18 10.51
C PRO A 37 11.80 -11.84 9.29
N GLY A 38 11.07 -10.74 9.40
CA GLY A 38 10.24 -10.18 8.35
C GLY A 38 10.88 -8.97 7.65
N LEU A 39 10.22 -8.54 6.57
CA LEU A 39 10.67 -7.41 5.74
C LEU A 39 10.58 -6.08 6.50
N GLY A 40 9.64 -5.93 7.43
CA GLY A 40 9.47 -4.73 8.24
C GLY A 40 10.61 -4.54 9.25
N LEU A 41 10.98 -5.62 9.93
CA LEU A 41 12.12 -5.62 10.85
C LEU A 41 13.45 -5.38 10.10
N LEU A 42 13.61 -5.97 8.91
CA LEU A 42 14.78 -5.79 8.06
C LEU A 42 14.93 -4.33 7.59
N ALA A 43 13.82 -3.66 7.25
CA ALA A 43 13.81 -2.24 6.88
C ALA A 43 14.35 -1.35 8.01
N ILE A 44 13.93 -1.60 9.25
CA ILE A 44 14.34 -0.84 10.43
C ILE A 44 15.83 -1.10 10.72
N GLN A 45 16.26 -2.36 10.67
CA GLN A 45 17.66 -2.72 10.90
C GLN A 45 18.60 -2.13 9.83
N SER A 46 18.21 -2.14 8.55
CA SER A 46 18.99 -1.53 7.46
C SER A 46 19.05 -0.01 7.54
N THR A 47 17.99 0.63 8.06
CA THR A 47 18.00 2.07 8.35
C THR A 47 19.03 2.39 9.44
N LEU A 48 19.05 1.61 10.52
CA LEU A 48 19.99 1.79 11.64
C LEU A 48 21.45 1.49 11.26
N LYS A 49 21.68 0.56 10.32
CA LYS A 49 23.02 0.21 9.80
C LYS A 49 23.48 1.08 8.63
N ALA A 50 22.64 2.01 8.16
CA ALA A 50 22.89 2.82 6.95
C ALA A 50 23.25 1.98 5.71
N ASP A 51 22.67 0.78 5.61
CA ASP A 51 22.85 -0.12 4.47
C ASP A 51 21.94 0.32 3.31
N TYR A 52 22.38 1.33 2.56
CA TYR A 52 21.64 1.89 1.41
C TYR A 52 21.14 0.85 0.38
N PRO A 53 21.91 -0.20 0.01
CA PRO A 53 21.44 -1.19 -0.97
C PRO A 53 20.25 -2.01 -0.48
N VAL A 54 20.24 -2.37 0.81
CA VAL A 54 19.16 -3.17 1.40
C VAL A 54 17.91 -2.32 1.56
N LEU A 55 18.08 -1.07 2.00
CA LEU A 55 16.99 -0.11 2.13
C LEU A 55 16.34 0.16 0.76
N GLN A 56 17.13 0.31 -0.30
CA GLN A 56 16.63 0.45 -1.66
C GLN A 56 15.87 -0.80 -2.13
N GLY A 57 16.39 -2.01 -1.86
CA GLY A 57 15.69 -3.26 -2.17
C GLY A 57 14.33 -3.38 -1.48
N VAL A 58 14.27 -3.02 -0.19
CA VAL A 58 13.02 -2.99 0.58
C VAL A 58 12.04 -1.97 -0.01
N VAL A 59 12.50 -0.76 -0.33
CA VAL A 59 11.66 0.29 -0.93
C VAL A 59 11.08 -0.17 -2.27
N ILE A 60 11.87 -0.83 -3.13
CA ILE A 60 11.37 -1.37 -4.40
C ILE A 60 10.26 -2.39 -4.16
N ILE A 61 10.45 -3.33 -3.22
CA ILE A 61 9.43 -4.34 -2.89
C ILE A 61 8.14 -3.66 -2.40
N PHE A 62 8.23 -2.71 -1.47
CA PHE A 62 7.07 -1.97 -0.96
C PHE A 62 6.38 -1.15 -2.05
N THR A 63 7.14 -0.53 -2.94
CA THR A 63 6.60 0.24 -4.06
C THR A 63 5.86 -0.67 -5.04
N LEU A 64 6.42 -1.83 -5.34
CA LEU A 64 5.80 -2.81 -6.24
C LEU A 64 4.52 -3.39 -5.62
N LEU A 65 4.53 -3.67 -4.31
CA LEU A 65 3.32 -4.05 -3.56
C LEU A 65 2.26 -2.95 -3.61
N TYR A 66 2.65 -1.69 -3.38
CA TYR A 66 1.74 -0.55 -3.44
C TYR A 66 1.09 -0.42 -4.82
N ILE A 67 1.87 -0.51 -5.90
CA ILE A 67 1.36 -0.49 -7.28
C ILE A 67 0.42 -1.67 -7.52
N ALA A 68 0.78 -2.87 -7.06
CA ALA A 68 -0.07 -4.06 -7.21
C ALA A 68 -1.42 -3.89 -6.50
N VAL A 69 -1.42 -3.34 -5.28
CA VAL A 69 -2.67 -3.07 -4.56
C VAL A 69 -3.46 -1.95 -5.22
N ALA A 70 -2.81 -0.88 -5.69
CA ALA A 70 -3.47 0.19 -6.44
C ALA A 70 -4.17 -0.37 -7.71
N LEU A 71 -3.49 -1.23 -8.47
CA LEU A 71 -4.08 -1.92 -9.61
C LEU A 71 -5.26 -2.83 -9.21
N LEU A 72 -5.13 -3.55 -8.10
CA LEU A 72 -6.21 -4.42 -7.59
C LEU A 72 -7.44 -3.58 -7.20
N VAL A 73 -7.22 -2.43 -6.58
CA VAL A 73 -8.25 -1.44 -6.26
C VAL A 73 -8.89 -0.91 -7.54
N ASP A 74 -8.11 -0.52 -8.56
CA ASP A 74 -8.63 -0.05 -9.85
C ASP A 74 -9.49 -1.12 -10.55
N ILE A 75 -9.07 -2.39 -10.51
CA ILE A 75 -9.83 -3.53 -11.06
C ILE A 75 -11.12 -3.77 -10.26
N LEU A 76 -11.05 -3.72 -8.92
CA LEU A 76 -12.22 -3.82 -8.05
C LEU A 76 -13.20 -2.69 -8.34
N TYR A 77 -12.72 -1.46 -8.54
CA TYR A 77 -13.53 -0.32 -8.97
C TYR A 77 -14.17 -0.56 -10.33
N ALA A 78 -13.40 -1.01 -11.33
CA ALA A 78 -13.92 -1.32 -12.66
C ALA A 78 -14.98 -2.45 -12.64
N CYS A 79 -14.86 -3.41 -11.71
CA CYS A 79 -15.78 -4.53 -11.58
C CYS A 79 -17.04 -4.18 -10.75
N LEU A 80 -16.88 -3.44 -9.65
CA LEU A 80 -18.00 -3.00 -8.80
C LEU A 80 -18.79 -1.84 -9.39
N ASP A 81 -18.23 -1.07 -10.33
CA ASP A 81 -18.88 0.12 -10.86
C ASP A 81 -19.42 -0.04 -12.30
N PRO A 82 -20.61 -0.64 -12.49
CA PRO A 82 -21.35 -0.60 -13.75
C PRO A 82 -21.99 0.78 -14.03
N ARG A 83 -21.81 1.82 -13.19
CA ARG A 83 -22.46 3.13 -13.38
C ARG A 83 -21.70 4.12 -14.25
N ILE A 84 -20.41 3.90 -14.55
CA ILE A 84 -19.63 4.80 -15.43
C ILE A 84 -20.05 4.65 -16.91
N ARG A 85 -20.87 3.64 -17.27
CA ARG A 85 -21.34 3.38 -18.63
C ARG A 85 -22.64 4.13 -19.02
N TYR A 86 -23.28 4.85 -18.10
CA TYR A 86 -24.45 5.68 -18.42
C TYR A 86 -24.27 7.11 -17.91
N ALA A 87 -23.47 7.88 -18.62
CA ALA A 87 -23.66 9.31 -18.82
C ALA A 87 -22.99 9.72 -20.13
#